data_AF-A0A7J0D478-F1
#
_entry.id   AF-A0A7J0D478-F1
#
_cell.length_a   1.000
_cell.length_b   1.000
_cell.length_c   1.000
_cell.angle_alpha   90.00
_cell.angle_beta   90.00
_cell.angle_gamma   90.00
#
_symmetry.space_group_name_H-M   'P 1'
#
loop_
_entity.id
_entity.type
_entity.pdbx_description
1 polymer ?
#
loop_
_entity_poly.entity_id
_entity_poly.type
_entity_poly.pdbx_seq_one_letter_code
_entity_poly.pdbx_strand_id
1 'polypeptide(L)'
;MARTPLTDFTGAEIRPGLLVVYATRRGNRVRQTEATVVETKTNRAAGRVVPVLTVRPTGRESGISARKTLDLRTIGAEHVVVIGDAPTA
;
A
#
# COMPACT_ATOMS: atom_id res chain seq x y z
N MET A 1 -14.09 -16.16 15.23
CA MET A 1 -14.73 -15.52 14.06
C MET A 1 -13.69 -15.44 12.96
N ALA A 2 -13.94 -16.02 11.79
CA ALA A 2 -13.04 -15.87 10.65
C ALA A 2 -12.95 -14.37 10.30
N ARG A 3 -11.75 -13.83 10.29
CA ARG A 3 -11.51 -12.43 9.95
C ARG A 3 -11.68 -12.32 8.44
N THR A 4 -12.67 -11.55 7.97
CA THR A 4 -12.83 -11.30 6.53
C THR A 4 -11.50 -10.79 5.97
N PRO A 5 -10.95 -11.42 4.91
CA PRO A 5 -9.69 -10.98 4.31
C PRO A 5 -9.80 -9.53 3.86
N LEU A 6 -8.73 -8.76 4.06
CA LEU A 6 -8.63 -7.42 3.47
C LEU A 6 -8.34 -7.62 1.98
N THR A 7 -9.21 -7.14 1.10
CA THR A 7 -9.03 -7.24 -0.34
C THR A 7 -8.87 -5.87 -0.97
N ASP A 8 -8.23 -5.82 -2.13
CA ASP A 8 -8.33 -4.67 -3.01
C ASP A 8 -9.67 -4.66 -3.78
N PHE A 9 -9.85 -3.65 -4.64
CA PHE A 9 -11.08 -3.51 -5.42
C PHE A 9 -11.28 -4.61 -6.48
N THR A 10 -10.22 -5.36 -6.82
CA THR A 10 -10.29 -6.49 -7.76
C THR A 10 -10.69 -7.79 -7.08
N GLY A 11 -10.75 -7.79 -5.74
CA GLY A 11 -10.99 -8.98 -4.92
C GLY A 11 -9.72 -9.73 -4.54
N ALA A 12 -8.53 -9.24 -4.94
CA ALA A 12 -7.26 -9.84 -4.54
C ALA A 12 -6.99 -9.55 -3.06
N GLU A 13 -6.57 -10.58 -2.31
CA GLU A 13 -6.24 -10.43 -0.91
C GLU A 13 -4.96 -9.59 -0.73
N ILE A 14 -5.03 -8.62 0.18
CA ILE A 14 -3.89 -7.82 0.63
C ILE A 14 -3.34 -8.45 1.91
N ARG A 15 -2.14 -9.02 1.82
CA ARG A 15 -1.42 -9.63 2.95
C ARG A 15 0.06 -9.24 2.95
N PRO A 16 0.75 -9.35 4.10
CA PRO A 16 2.20 -9.13 4.16
C PRO A 16 2.96 -9.96 3.13
N GLY A 17 3.99 -9.37 2.53
CA GLY A 17 4.81 -10.00 1.50
C GLY A 17 4.29 -9.83 0.07
N LEU A 18 3.12 -9.21 -0.15
CA LEU A 18 2.66 -8.89 -1.51
C LEU A 18 3.18 -7.54 -1.98
N LEU A 19 3.31 -7.40 -3.30
CA LEU A 19 3.50 -6.13 -3.97
C LEU A 19 2.16 -5.46 -4.24
N VAL A 20 2.14 -4.17 -3.97
CA VAL A 20 1.01 -3.31 -4.27
C VAL A 20 1.44 -2.04 -4.96
N VAL A 21 0.52 -1.41 -5.67
CA VAL A 21 0.67 -0.06 -6.23
C VAL A 21 -0.31 0.89 -5.57
N TYR A 22 0.17 2.08 -5.22
CA TYR A 22 -0.65 3.15 -4.67
C TYR A 22 -0.22 4.52 -5.18
N ALA A 23 -1.19 5.45 -5.25
CA ALA A 23 -0.93 6.82 -5.64
C ALA A 23 -0.31 7.62 -4.48
N THR A 24 0.75 8.38 -4.76
CA THR A 24 1.34 9.33 -3.80
C THR A 24 1.39 10.73 -4.38
N ARG A 25 0.88 11.70 -3.63
CA ARG A 25 0.99 13.13 -3.96
C ARG A 25 2.32 13.72 -3.47
N ARG A 26 2.97 14.54 -4.31
CA ARG A 26 4.13 15.37 -3.95
C ARG A 26 3.91 16.80 -4.47
N GLY A 27 3.43 17.70 -3.62
CA GLY A 27 3.09 19.06 -4.03
C GLY A 27 1.99 19.04 -5.10
N ASN A 28 2.26 19.59 -6.29
CA ASN A 28 1.36 19.56 -7.44
C ASN A 28 1.57 18.35 -8.38
N ARG A 29 2.35 17.35 -7.95
CA ARG A 29 2.67 16.15 -8.75
C ARG A 29 2.08 14.89 -8.14
N VAL A 30 1.86 13.88 -8.98
CA VAL A 30 1.39 12.56 -8.59
C VAL A 30 2.33 11.51 -9.19
N ARG A 31 2.51 10.41 -8.46
CA ARG A 31 3.17 9.20 -8.93
C ARG A 31 2.40 7.98 -8.46
N GLN A 32 2.53 6.88 -9.20
CA GLN A 32 2.25 5.55 -8.70
C GLN A 32 3.53 4.99 -8.11
N THR A 33 3.42 4.36 -6.95
CA THR A 33 4.56 3.78 -6.23
C THR A 33 4.30 2.30 -5.98
N GLU A 34 5.21 1.44 -6.42
CA GLU A 34 5.24 0.04 -6.05
C GLU A 34 5.81 -0.12 -4.63
N ALA A 35 5.18 -0.95 -3.81
CA ALA A 35 5.63 -1.23 -2.46
C ALA A 35 5.30 -2.64 -2.00
N THR A 36 6.14 -3.18 -1.12
CA THR A 36 5.87 -4.42 -0.40
C THR A 36 5.01 -4.13 0.82
N VAL A 37 3.92 -4.88 0.99
CA VAL A 37 3.12 -4.87 2.22
C VAL A 37 3.92 -5.50 3.35
N VAL A 38 4.12 -4.74 4.42
CA VAL A 38 4.80 -5.22 5.64
C VAL A 38 3.78 -5.68 6.66
N GLU A 39 2.70 -4.92 6.83
CA GLU A 39 1.70 -5.21 7.85
C GLU A 39 0.33 -4.63 7.46
N THR A 40 -0.74 -5.35 7.77
CA THR A 40 -2.14 -4.89 7.65
C THR A 40 -2.66 -4.48 9.02
N LYS A 41 -3.20 -3.26 9.13
CA LYS A 41 -3.73 -2.69 10.38
C LYS A 41 -5.13 -2.15 10.18
N THR A 42 -5.81 -1.90 11.29
CA THR A 42 -7.04 -1.12 11.34
C THR A 42 -6.83 0.08 12.24
N ASN A 43 -7.07 1.28 11.74
CA ASN A 43 -7.07 2.50 12.53
C ASN A 43 -8.52 2.87 12.88
N ARG A 44 -8.75 3.40 14.08
CA ARG A 44 -10.01 4.04 14.46
C ARG A 44 -9.83 5.55 14.31
N ALA A 45 -10.22 6.09 13.17
CA ALA A 45 -10.17 7.52 12.89
C ALA A 45 -11.58 8.07 12.76
N ALA A 46 -11.88 9.17 13.46
CA ALA A 46 -13.18 9.87 13.39
C ALA A 46 -14.40 8.94 13.57
N GLY A 47 -14.32 7.98 14.49
CA GLY A 47 -15.40 7.03 14.79
C GLY A 47 -15.57 5.89 13.76
N ARG A 48 -14.68 5.77 12.77
CA ARG A 48 -14.72 4.74 11.73
C ARG A 48 -13.50 3.84 11.80
N VAL A 49 -13.70 2.54 11.53
CA VAL A 49 -12.62 1.58 11.36
C VAL A 49 -12.14 1.67 9.91
N VAL A 50 -10.91 2.10 9.70
CA VAL A 50 -10.30 2.25 8.37
C VAL A 50 -9.14 1.26 8.25
N PRO A 51 -9.11 0.41 7.20
CA PRO A 51 -7.98 -0.46 6.93
C PRO A 51 -6.78 0.37 6.43
N VAL A 52 -5.63 0.17 7.06
CA VAL A 52 -4.38 0.82 6.68
C VAL A 52 -3.26 -0.21 6.54
N LEU A 53 -2.28 0.10 5.69
CA LEU A 53 -1.15 -0.77 5.41
C LEU A 53 0.14 -0.08 5.85
N THR A 54 1.01 -0.81 6.52
CA THR A 54 2.43 -0.44 6.59
C THR A 54 3.11 -1.04 5.36
N VAL A 55 3.72 -0.21 4.53
CA VAL A 55 4.36 -0.62 3.27
C VAL A 55 5.80 -0.12 3.19
N ARG A 56 6.66 -0.88 2.50
CA ARG A 56 8.02 -0.49 2.13
C ARG A 56 8.11 -0.30 0.62
N PRO A 57 8.29 0.93 0.12
CA PRO A 57 8.35 1.09 -1.33
C PRO A 57 9.63 0.52 -1.93
N THR A 58 9.51 -0.04 -3.14
CA THR A 58 10.61 -0.76 -3.82
C THR A 58 11.55 0.19 -4.57
N GLY A 59 11.11 1.43 -4.81
CA GLY A 59 11.80 2.41 -5.64
C GLY A 59 11.33 2.41 -7.10
N ARG A 60 10.53 1.43 -7.52
CA ARG A 60 9.83 1.48 -8.82
C ARG A 60 8.64 2.44 -8.72
N GLU A 61 8.70 3.51 -9.49
CA GLU A 61 7.70 4.57 -9.48
C GLU A 61 7.38 5.06 -10.90
N SER A 62 6.16 5.56 -11.10
CA SER A 62 5.79 6.29 -12.31
C SER A 62 5.93 7.80 -12.13
N GLY A 63 5.75 8.55 -13.22
CA GLY A 63 5.66 10.00 -13.20
C GLY A 63 7.01 10.72 -13.23
N ILE A 64 6.98 12.01 -12.91
CA ILE A 64 8.07 12.97 -13.16
C ILE A 64 8.97 13.24 -11.92
N SER A 65 8.84 12.45 -10.86
CA SER A 65 9.70 12.59 -9.68
C SER A 65 9.80 11.30 -8.88
N ALA A 66 11.03 10.82 -8.70
CA ALA A 66 11.33 9.73 -7.79
C ALA A 66 11.28 10.18 -6.32
N ARG A 67 10.98 9.24 -5.44
CA ARG A 67 11.07 9.36 -3.98
C ARG A 67 12.52 9.42 -3.51
N LYS A 68 12.75 10.14 -2.40
CA LYS A 68 14.09 10.32 -1.83
C LYS A 68 14.51 9.22 -0.85
N THR A 69 13.56 8.62 -0.15
CA THR A 69 13.84 7.64 0.91
C THR A 69 13.01 6.38 0.67
N LEU A 70 13.48 5.23 1.15
CA LEU A 70 12.76 3.94 1.11
C LEU A 70 11.99 3.59 2.40
N ASP A 71 11.80 4.58 3.27
CA ASP A 71 11.21 4.39 4.60
C ASP A 71 9.79 3.82 4.55
N LEU A 72 9.46 3.08 5.60
CA LEU A 72 8.13 2.55 5.83
C LEU A 72 7.09 3.67 5.82
N ARG A 73 5.96 3.42 5.18
CA ARG A 73 4.83 4.34 5.09
C ARG A 73 3.56 3.67 5.55
N THR A 74 2.71 4.43 6.25
CA THR A 74 1.34 4.04 6.51
C THR A 74 0.46 4.65 5.44
N ILE A 75 -0.30 3.82 4.73
CA ILE A 75 -1.22 4.24 3.67
C ILE A 75 -2.61 3.66 3.91
N GLY A 76 -3.66 4.31 3.39
CA GLY A 76 -5.00 3.73 3.35
C GLY A 76 -5.03 2.55 2.39
N ALA A 77 -5.77 1.49 2.74
CA ALA A 77 -5.93 0.34 1.85
C ALA A 77 -6.92 0.61 0.70
N GLU A 78 -7.72 1.69 0.77
CA GLU A 78 -8.79 2.00 -0.18
C GLU A 78 -8.32 2.37 -1.60
N HIS A 79 -7.04 2.72 -1.77
CA HIS A 79 -6.49 3.21 -3.04
C HIS A 79 -5.25 2.41 -3.45
N VAL A 80 -5.34 1.09 -3.28
CA VAL A 80 -4.26 0.14 -3.50
C VAL A 80 -4.74 -0.97 -4.42
N VAL A 81 -3.85 -1.47 -5.27
CA VAL A 81 -4.06 -2.69 -6.06
C VAL A 81 -2.90 -3.66 -5.86
N VAL A 82 -3.18 -4.94 -5.70
CA VAL A 82 -2.19 -6.01 -5.65
C VAL A 82 -1.66 -6.28 -7.05
N ILE A 83 -0.34 -6.37 -7.19
CA ILE A 83 0.31 -6.60 -8.49
C ILE A 83 1.15 -7.87 -8.56
N GLY A 84 1.27 -8.60 -7.44
CA GLY A 84 1.98 -9.88 -7.38
C GLY A 84 2.64 -10.13 -6.03
N ASP A 85 3.47 -11.16 -5.99
CA ASP A 85 4.30 -11.47 -4.82
C ASP A 85 5.55 -10.58 -4.78
N ALA A 86 6.00 -10.20 -3.58
CA ALA A 86 7.29 -9.55 -3.44
C ALA A 86 8.41 -10.54 -3.74
N PRO A 87 9.52 -10.08 -4.37
CA PRO A 87 10.68 -10.93 -4.55
C PRO A 87 11.11 -11.47 -3.19
N THR A 88 11.26 -12.80 -3.11
CA THR A 88 11.82 -13.46 -1.93
C THR A 88 13.25 -12.94 -1.76
N ALA A 89 13.56 -12.46 -0.56
CA ALA A 89 14.90 -12.00 -0.21
C ALA A 89 15.92 -13.16 -0.32
#